data_AF-A0A9N7LVK1-F1
#
_entry.id   AF-A0A9N7LVK1-F1
#
_cell.length_a   1.000
_cell.length_b   1.000
_cell.length_c   1.000
_cell.angle_alpha   90.00
_cell.angle_beta   90.00
_cell.angle_gamma   90.00
#
_symmetry.space_group_name_H-M   'P 1'
#
loop_
_entity.id
_entity.type
_entity.pdbx_description
1 polymer ?
#
loop_
_entity_poly.entity_id
_entity_poly.type
_entity_poly.pdbx_seq_one_letter_code
_entity_poly.pdbx_strand_id
1 'polypeptide(L)'
;MVVRRRWIRRERRARGCGAGGGEFPDPGGGGGRGGSGGAAGLVGNGGSGGSGGGGGTGGTADFLGGTQSTGGGGGAGGDAGVGGAGGALLGNGGAGGAGGNGGDGGGYVTSGNAPRGGGNGGEAGDGGLGGSAGMWGAGGAGGAAGTGGAGISGYPNGFGGSGGTGGNGGNGGGGGTGGWLYGDGGAGGAGGSGGPGGTTHDQYIGGDGGDGGDGGAGGDAQHIGNGGAGGERGAAGTGGSGFADGSAGSGGAGGTGGSLWGANGASGL
;
A
#
# COMPACT_ATOMS: atom_id res chain seq x y z
N MET A 1 -57.11 -30.90 21.98
CA MET A 1 -55.85 -31.46 21.42
C MET A 1 -54.81 -30.35 21.42
N VAL A 2 -53.93 -30.33 22.43
CA VAL A 2 -53.04 -29.17 22.72
C VAL A 2 -51.67 -29.43 22.07
N VAL A 3 -51.35 -28.67 21.02
CA VAL A 3 -50.04 -28.74 20.35
C VAL A 3 -49.03 -27.93 21.14
N ARG A 4 -48.20 -28.62 21.94
CA ARG A 4 -47.08 -27.98 22.67
C ARG A 4 -45.94 -27.70 21.69
N ARG A 5 -45.70 -26.42 21.38
CA ARG A 5 -44.52 -25.98 20.62
C ARG A 5 -43.28 -26.10 21.52
N ARG A 6 -42.44 -27.10 21.23
CA ARG A 6 -41.15 -27.31 21.89
C ARG A 6 -40.13 -26.34 21.29
N TRP A 7 -39.76 -25.31 22.05
CA TRP A 7 -38.65 -24.42 21.69
C TRP A 7 -37.33 -25.19 21.85
N ILE A 8 -36.67 -25.48 20.72
CA ILE A 8 -35.28 -25.96 20.71
C ILE A 8 -34.40 -24.72 20.81
N ARG A 9 -33.85 -24.49 22.00
CA ARG A 9 -32.76 -23.54 22.24
C ARG A 9 -31.53 -24.08 21.49
N ARG A 10 -31.17 -23.49 20.35
CA ARG A 10 -29.88 -23.75 19.70
C ARG A 10 -28.79 -23.19 20.59
N GLU A 11 -28.22 -24.03 21.45
CA GLU A 11 -26.91 -23.79 22.04
C GLU A 11 -25.89 -23.77 20.90
N ARG A 12 -25.41 -22.58 20.52
CA ARG A 12 -24.12 -22.46 19.83
C ARG A 12 -23.04 -22.83 20.84
N ARG A 13 -22.81 -24.13 21.02
CA ARG A 13 -21.53 -24.63 21.51
C ARG A 13 -20.55 -24.51 20.34
N ALA A 14 -19.90 -23.37 20.22
CA ALA A 14 -18.61 -23.30 19.55
C ALA A 14 -17.62 -24.04 20.47
N ARG A 15 -17.49 -25.35 20.24
CA ARG A 15 -16.41 -26.18 20.77
C ARG A 15 -15.84 -26.94 19.59
N GLY A 16 -14.62 -26.58 19.20
CA GLY A 16 -13.84 -27.37 18.24
C GLY A 16 -12.81 -26.59 17.44
N CYS A 17 -11.85 -25.96 18.12
CA CYS A 17 -10.40 -25.97 17.86
C CYS A 17 -9.82 -25.60 19.24
N GLY A 18 -9.35 -26.51 20.09
CA GLY A 18 -8.23 -27.40 19.83
C GLY A 18 -6.96 -26.76 20.40
N ALA A 19 -6.93 -26.54 21.71
CA ALA A 19 -5.69 -26.20 22.43
C ALA A 19 -4.77 -27.43 22.38
N GLY A 20 -3.69 -27.33 21.59
CA GLY A 20 -2.71 -28.39 21.39
C GLY A 20 -1.94 -28.25 20.09
N GLY A 21 -0.90 -27.41 20.10
CA GLY A 21 -0.01 -27.13 18.96
C GLY A 21 0.29 -25.63 18.93
N GLY A 22 1.57 -25.24 19.00
CA GLY A 22 1.99 -23.86 19.30
C GLY A 22 1.29 -22.81 18.43
N GLU A 23 0.69 -21.80 19.07
CA GLU A 23 0.03 -20.69 18.40
C GLU A 23 1.10 -19.85 17.70
N PHE A 24 1.22 -20.05 16.38
CA PHE A 24 1.90 -19.10 15.51
C PHE A 24 1.18 -17.75 15.65
N PRO A 25 1.89 -16.62 15.73
CA PRO A 25 1.22 -15.35 15.95
C PRO A 25 0.44 -14.96 14.71
N ASP A 26 -0.75 -14.41 14.92
CA ASP A 26 -1.59 -13.99 13.82
C ASP A 26 -0.92 -12.86 13.02
N PRO A 27 -0.94 -12.91 11.68
CA PRO A 27 -0.53 -11.77 10.87
C PRO A 27 -1.49 -10.60 11.09
N GLY A 28 -1.00 -9.39 10.85
CA GLY A 28 -1.81 -8.18 10.84
C GLY A 28 -2.90 -8.26 9.77
N GLY A 29 -4.08 -7.73 10.07
CA GLY A 29 -5.18 -7.66 9.10
C GLY A 29 -4.82 -6.76 7.92
N GLY A 30 -5.17 -7.17 6.70
CA GLY A 30 -4.97 -6.32 5.52
C GLY A 30 -5.85 -5.07 5.53
N GLY A 31 -5.35 -3.99 4.92
CA GLY A 31 -6.08 -2.77 4.69
C GLY A 31 -7.19 -2.93 3.65
N GLY A 32 -8.32 -2.25 3.87
CA GLY A 32 -9.41 -2.23 2.90
C GLY A 32 -9.08 -1.39 1.67
N ARG A 33 -9.58 -1.78 0.48
CA ARG A 33 -9.41 -0.96 -0.73
C ARG A 33 -10.23 0.34 -0.68
N GLY A 34 -9.68 1.38 -1.27
CA GLY A 34 -10.38 2.63 -1.52
C GLY A 34 -11.48 2.49 -2.57
N GLY A 35 -12.60 3.20 -2.39
CA GLY A 35 -13.70 3.21 -3.34
C GLY A 35 -13.40 4.08 -4.56
N SER A 36 -13.84 3.69 -5.76
CA SER A 36 -13.70 4.52 -6.96
C SER A 36 -14.53 5.81 -6.87
N GLY A 37 -14.01 6.88 -7.44
CA GLY A 37 -14.73 8.13 -7.63
C GLY A 37 -15.83 7.99 -8.70
N GLY A 38 -16.97 8.64 -8.48
CA GLY A 38 -18.08 8.62 -9.43
C GLY A 38 -17.76 9.42 -10.70
N ALA A 39 -18.14 8.90 -11.87
CA ALA A 39 -18.07 9.65 -13.11
C ALA A 39 -19.16 10.74 -13.14
N ALA A 40 -18.82 11.91 -13.68
CA ALA A 40 -19.80 12.92 -14.02
C ALA A 40 -20.56 12.57 -15.30
N GLY A 41 -21.73 13.18 -15.48
CA GLY A 41 -22.57 13.03 -16.67
C GLY A 41 -22.12 13.93 -17.81
N LEU A 42 -23.03 14.78 -18.30
CA LEU A 42 -22.71 15.69 -19.41
C LEU A 42 -21.76 16.82 -18.98
N VAL A 43 -21.97 17.36 -17.78
CA VAL A 43 -21.19 18.43 -17.18
C VAL A 43 -20.92 18.07 -15.72
N GLY A 44 -19.73 18.39 -15.24
CA GLY A 44 -19.32 18.22 -13.85
C GLY A 44 -17.96 17.54 -13.73
N ASN A 45 -17.31 17.68 -12.59
CA ASN A 45 -16.04 17.00 -12.35
C ASN A 45 -16.28 15.56 -11.90
N GLY A 46 -15.34 14.67 -12.25
CA GLY A 46 -15.30 13.34 -11.67
C GLY A 46 -15.04 13.40 -10.17
N GLY A 47 -15.63 12.48 -9.42
CA GLY A 47 -15.37 12.32 -8.00
C GLY A 47 -13.95 11.79 -7.76
N SER A 48 -13.36 12.13 -6.62
CA SER A 48 -12.06 11.57 -6.23
C SER A 48 -12.19 10.10 -5.83
N GLY A 49 -11.14 9.33 -6.09
CA GLY A 49 -10.97 8.01 -5.51
C GLY A 49 -10.74 8.09 -4.00
N GLY A 50 -11.27 7.11 -3.26
CA GLY A 50 -11.03 6.95 -1.84
C GLY A 50 -9.65 6.38 -1.56
N SER A 51 -9.06 6.70 -0.42
CA SER A 51 -7.79 6.12 0.00
C SER A 51 -7.94 4.64 0.39
N GLY A 52 -6.86 3.88 0.21
CA GLY A 52 -6.72 2.57 0.82
C GLY A 52 -6.52 2.64 2.33
N GLY A 53 -6.96 1.61 3.04
CA GLY A 53 -6.75 1.46 4.48
C GLY A 53 -5.33 0.98 4.79
N GLY A 54 -4.79 1.36 5.94
CA GLY A 54 -3.52 0.81 6.41
C GLY A 54 -3.63 -0.67 6.79
N GLY A 55 -2.52 -1.39 6.64
CA GLY A 55 -2.36 -2.73 7.18
C GLY A 55 -2.19 -2.73 8.70
N GLY A 56 -2.71 -3.76 9.36
CA GLY A 56 -2.57 -3.96 10.80
C GLY A 56 -1.17 -4.44 11.18
N THR A 57 -0.75 -4.19 12.42
CA THR A 57 0.50 -4.73 12.92
C THR A 57 0.41 -6.24 13.15
N GLY A 58 1.50 -6.95 12.87
CA GLY A 58 1.62 -8.38 13.16
C GLY A 58 1.51 -8.70 14.64
N GLY A 59 0.98 -9.88 14.94
CA GLY A 59 0.82 -10.37 16.32
C GLY A 59 2.15 -10.63 16.99
N THR A 60 2.22 -10.33 18.29
CA THR A 60 3.37 -10.66 19.12
C THR A 60 3.38 -12.15 19.43
N ALA A 61 4.51 -12.81 19.20
CA ALA A 61 4.69 -14.18 19.60
C ALA A 61 4.91 -14.32 21.11
N ASP A 62 3.99 -14.98 21.81
CA ASP A 62 4.13 -15.36 23.22
C ASP A 62 4.23 -16.88 23.31
N PHE A 63 5.39 -17.41 23.71
CA PHE A 63 5.52 -18.86 23.89
C PHE A 63 6.35 -19.28 25.10
N LEU A 64 5.65 -19.92 26.02
CA LEU A 64 6.14 -20.57 27.23
C LEU A 64 6.48 -22.05 26.94
N GLY A 65 7.43 -22.35 26.04
CA GLY A 65 7.64 -23.77 25.65
C GLY A 65 8.84 -24.21 24.79
N GLY A 66 9.75 -23.32 24.37
CA GLY A 66 11.09 -23.71 23.91
C GLY A 66 11.31 -24.04 22.42
N THR A 67 10.30 -23.95 21.54
CA THR A 67 10.48 -23.94 20.07
C THR A 67 10.51 -22.50 19.52
N GLN A 68 11.12 -22.28 18.34
CA GLN A 68 11.31 -20.97 17.70
C GLN A 68 10.03 -20.11 17.72
N SER A 69 10.18 -18.83 18.07
CA SER A 69 9.09 -17.86 18.20
C SER A 69 9.34 -16.70 17.24
N THR A 70 8.64 -16.67 16.12
CA THR A 70 8.72 -15.58 15.12
C THR A 70 7.45 -14.76 15.22
N GLY A 71 7.57 -13.44 15.34
CA GLY A 71 6.42 -12.53 15.32
C GLY A 71 5.59 -12.66 14.03
N GLY A 72 4.29 -12.36 14.11
CA GLY A 72 3.41 -12.38 12.94
C GLY A 72 3.82 -11.31 11.92
N GLY A 73 3.59 -11.54 10.63
CA GLY A 73 3.83 -10.52 9.62
C GLY A 73 2.86 -9.34 9.75
N GLY A 74 3.30 -8.15 9.35
CA GLY A 74 2.41 -7.00 9.18
C GLY A 74 1.42 -7.22 8.05
N GLY A 75 0.22 -6.66 8.19
CA GLY A 75 -0.80 -6.69 7.15
C GLY A 75 -0.44 -5.79 5.98
N ALA A 76 -0.82 -6.17 4.77
CA ALA A 76 -0.65 -5.30 3.60
C ALA A 76 -1.56 -4.07 3.70
N GLY A 77 -1.09 -2.93 3.19
CA GLY A 77 -1.91 -1.76 2.92
C GLY A 77 -2.90 -2.02 1.79
N GLY A 78 -4.04 -1.34 1.82
CA GLY A 78 -5.04 -1.42 0.77
C GLY A 78 -4.71 -0.52 -0.42
N ASP A 79 -5.01 -0.97 -1.63
CA ASP A 79 -4.93 -0.13 -2.82
C ASP A 79 -5.94 1.02 -2.74
N ALA A 80 -5.60 2.16 -3.32
CA ALA A 80 -6.53 3.26 -3.43
C ALA A 80 -7.56 3.08 -4.55
N GLY A 81 -8.63 3.88 -4.49
CA GLY A 81 -9.62 3.98 -5.55
C GLY A 81 -9.15 4.88 -6.68
N VAL A 82 -9.57 4.57 -7.91
CA VAL A 82 -9.38 5.44 -9.08
C VAL A 82 -10.30 6.67 -9.00
N GLY A 83 -9.84 7.80 -9.54
CA GLY A 83 -10.67 8.98 -9.77
C GLY A 83 -11.69 8.76 -10.87
N GLY A 84 -12.86 9.39 -10.74
CA GLY A 84 -13.94 9.31 -11.71
C GLY A 84 -13.68 10.17 -12.95
N ALA A 85 -14.32 9.83 -14.06
CA ALA A 85 -14.26 10.65 -15.27
C ALA A 85 -15.00 11.99 -15.08
N GLY A 86 -14.46 13.06 -15.65
CA GLY A 86 -15.14 14.33 -15.81
C GLY A 86 -16.30 14.26 -16.81
N GLY A 87 -17.09 15.32 -16.86
CA GLY A 87 -18.26 15.39 -17.71
C GLY A 87 -17.90 15.34 -19.18
N ALA A 88 -18.73 14.69 -19.99
CA ALA A 88 -18.45 14.45 -21.40
C ALA A 88 -18.19 15.75 -22.20
N LEU A 89 -18.88 16.84 -21.86
CA LEU A 89 -18.64 18.16 -22.47
C LEU A 89 -17.68 19.00 -21.64
N LEU A 90 -18.00 19.21 -20.36
CA LEU A 90 -17.22 20.08 -19.49
C LEU A 90 -17.03 19.43 -18.13
N GLY A 91 -15.78 19.26 -17.73
CA GLY A 91 -15.44 18.80 -16.41
C GLY A 91 -14.07 18.17 -16.33
N ASN A 92 -13.41 18.38 -15.20
CA ASN A 92 -12.13 17.76 -14.91
C ASN A 92 -12.34 16.31 -14.47
N GLY A 93 -11.34 15.47 -14.71
CA GLY A 93 -11.26 14.17 -14.07
C GLY A 93 -11.07 14.31 -12.56
N GLY A 94 -11.56 13.32 -11.81
CA GLY A 94 -11.33 13.24 -10.36
C GLY A 94 -9.92 12.77 -10.03
N ALA A 95 -9.37 13.17 -8.89
CA ALA A 95 -8.08 12.67 -8.45
C ALA A 95 -8.16 11.19 -8.03
N GLY A 96 -7.08 10.44 -8.20
CA GLY A 96 -6.93 9.12 -7.58
C GLY A 96 -6.77 9.21 -6.07
N GLY A 97 -7.16 8.16 -5.35
CA GLY A 97 -6.96 8.06 -3.91
C GLY A 97 -5.51 7.71 -3.54
N ALA A 98 -5.13 7.92 -2.28
CA ALA A 98 -3.82 7.50 -1.78
C ALA A 98 -3.81 6.02 -1.36
N GLY A 99 -2.72 5.31 -1.65
CA GLY A 99 -2.51 3.94 -1.19
C GLY A 99 -2.37 3.85 0.33
N GLY A 100 -2.77 2.72 0.92
CA GLY A 100 -2.63 2.47 2.34
C GLY A 100 -1.21 2.03 2.71
N ASN A 101 -0.71 2.45 3.87
CA ASN A 101 0.59 1.96 4.35
C ASN A 101 0.51 0.48 4.74
N GLY A 102 1.61 -0.25 4.57
CA GLY A 102 1.78 -1.57 5.16
C GLY A 102 1.87 -1.50 6.68
N GLY A 103 1.43 -2.55 7.36
CA GLY A 103 1.55 -2.68 8.82
C GLY A 103 2.93 -3.17 9.22
N ASP A 104 3.40 -2.83 10.42
CA ASP A 104 4.66 -3.35 10.93
C ASP A 104 4.56 -4.83 11.29
N GLY A 105 5.69 -5.53 11.25
CA GLY A 105 5.80 -6.88 11.78
C GLY A 105 5.50 -6.95 13.28
N GLY A 106 5.23 -8.16 13.76
CA GLY A 106 5.02 -8.47 15.16
C GLY A 106 6.32 -8.73 15.91
N GLY A 107 6.30 -8.46 17.21
CA GLY A 107 7.43 -8.75 18.10
C GLY A 107 7.38 -10.15 18.72
N TYR A 108 8.16 -10.33 19.79
CA TYR A 108 8.15 -11.52 20.64
C TYR A 108 8.16 -11.12 22.12
N VAL A 109 7.68 -12.00 22.98
CA VAL A 109 7.79 -11.87 24.43
C VAL A 109 9.19 -12.32 24.89
N THR A 110 9.79 -11.59 25.82
CA THR A 110 11.21 -11.74 26.25
C THR A 110 11.49 -12.89 27.22
N SER A 111 10.52 -13.73 27.57
CA SER A 111 10.73 -14.87 28.46
C SER A 111 11.31 -16.09 27.69
N GLY A 112 12.25 -16.83 28.29
CA GLY A 112 12.77 -18.12 27.78
C GLY A 112 14.05 -18.09 26.93
N ASN A 113 14.58 -19.29 26.58
CA ASN A 113 15.87 -19.54 25.91
C ASN A 113 15.75 -20.08 24.46
N ALA A 114 14.74 -19.66 23.69
CA ALA A 114 14.54 -20.10 22.29
C ALA A 114 14.99 -19.02 21.27
N PRO A 115 15.36 -19.38 20.03
CA PRO A 115 15.63 -18.41 18.96
C PRO A 115 14.38 -17.59 18.63
N ARG A 116 14.54 -16.27 18.42
CA ARG A 116 13.43 -15.32 18.25
C ARG A 116 13.53 -14.54 16.95
N GLY A 117 12.55 -14.72 16.08
CA GLY A 117 12.42 -13.97 14.83
C GLY A 117 11.52 -12.74 15.00
N GLY A 118 11.88 -11.61 14.40
CA GLY A 118 10.92 -10.53 14.20
C GLY A 118 10.00 -10.83 13.02
N GLY A 119 8.75 -10.37 13.10
CA GLY A 119 7.83 -10.43 11.97
C GLY A 119 8.26 -9.47 10.85
N ASN A 120 7.99 -9.86 9.61
CA ASN A 120 8.20 -9.00 8.44
C ASN A 120 7.17 -7.85 8.43
N GLY A 121 7.55 -6.71 7.88
CA GLY A 121 6.62 -5.64 7.55
C GLY A 121 5.68 -6.04 6.41
N GLY A 122 4.50 -5.45 6.40
CA GLY A 122 3.52 -5.60 5.33
C GLY A 122 3.84 -4.70 4.15
N GLU A 123 3.49 -5.16 2.95
CA GLU A 123 3.55 -4.36 1.72
C GLU A 123 2.59 -3.17 1.79
N ALA A 124 2.92 -2.06 1.14
CA ALA A 124 1.98 -0.96 1.00
C ALA A 124 1.01 -1.15 -0.17
N GLY A 125 -0.07 -0.37 -0.19
CA GLY A 125 -1.00 -0.29 -1.30
C GLY A 125 -0.61 0.76 -2.33
N ASP A 126 -1.01 0.52 -3.56
CA ASP A 126 -0.78 1.43 -4.68
C ASP A 126 -1.69 2.67 -4.63
N GLY A 127 -1.19 3.77 -5.19
CA GLY A 127 -1.96 4.97 -5.44
C GLY A 127 -2.96 4.80 -6.58
N GLY A 128 -4.11 5.47 -6.48
CA GLY A 128 -5.18 5.36 -7.47
C GLY A 128 -4.88 6.16 -8.74
N LEU A 129 -5.32 5.69 -9.90
CA LEU A 129 -5.25 6.48 -11.14
C LEU A 129 -6.12 7.74 -11.04
N GLY A 130 -5.67 8.84 -11.65
CA GLY A 130 -6.50 10.01 -11.91
C GLY A 130 -7.52 9.74 -13.02
N GLY A 131 -8.69 10.35 -12.91
CA GLY A 131 -9.75 10.24 -13.91
C GLY A 131 -9.48 11.10 -15.14
N SER A 132 -10.02 10.70 -16.29
CA SER A 132 -9.93 11.48 -17.53
C SER A 132 -10.98 12.61 -17.58
N ALA A 133 -10.66 13.70 -18.26
CA ALA A 133 -11.66 14.70 -18.67
C ALA A 133 -12.40 14.30 -19.96
N GLY A 134 -13.49 15.01 -20.26
CA GLY A 134 -14.27 14.86 -21.50
C GLY A 134 -13.76 15.74 -22.65
N MET A 135 -14.60 16.62 -23.20
CA MET A 135 -14.21 17.49 -24.31
C MET A 135 -13.38 18.71 -23.85
N TRP A 136 -13.75 19.28 -22.70
CA TRP A 136 -13.09 20.40 -22.04
C TRP A 136 -12.84 20.05 -20.57
N GLY A 137 -11.60 20.18 -20.12
CA GLY A 137 -11.23 19.99 -18.71
C GLY A 137 -9.89 19.30 -18.54
N ALA A 138 -9.28 19.45 -17.38
CA ALA A 138 -8.01 18.80 -17.07
C ALA A 138 -8.22 17.36 -16.57
N GLY A 139 -7.24 16.50 -16.84
CA GLY A 139 -7.17 15.18 -16.22
C GLY A 139 -6.96 15.29 -14.70
N GLY A 140 -7.46 14.31 -13.95
CA GLY A 140 -7.24 14.22 -12.51
C GLY A 140 -5.82 13.79 -12.19
N ALA A 141 -5.26 14.25 -11.07
CA ALA A 141 -3.97 13.75 -10.61
C ALA A 141 -4.07 12.29 -10.15
N GLY A 142 -3.02 11.51 -10.35
CA GLY A 142 -2.85 10.21 -9.70
C GLY A 142 -2.58 10.36 -8.21
N GLY A 143 -2.97 9.35 -7.44
CA GLY A 143 -2.75 9.32 -6.00
C GLY A 143 -1.36 8.81 -5.65
N ALA A 144 -0.81 9.30 -4.54
CA ALA A 144 0.43 8.77 -3.99
C ALA A 144 0.23 7.35 -3.44
N ALA A 145 1.27 6.53 -3.49
CA ALA A 145 1.25 5.21 -2.88
C ALA A 145 1.48 5.25 -1.36
N GLY A 146 1.22 4.12 -0.70
CA GLY A 146 1.55 3.92 0.71
C GLY A 146 3.02 3.55 0.94
N THR A 147 3.48 3.72 2.17
CA THR A 147 4.82 3.26 2.62
C THR A 147 4.76 1.81 3.11
N GLY A 148 5.80 1.02 2.82
CA GLY A 148 5.94 -0.33 3.35
C GLY A 148 6.11 -0.35 4.87
N GLY A 149 5.64 -1.41 5.52
CA GLY A 149 5.75 -1.59 6.97
C GLY A 149 7.15 -1.98 7.41
N ALA A 150 7.51 -1.69 8.66
CA ALA A 150 8.80 -2.07 9.20
C ALA A 150 8.84 -3.57 9.55
N GLY A 151 9.96 -4.22 9.24
CA GLY A 151 10.32 -5.50 9.85
C GLY A 151 10.80 -5.30 11.29
N ILE A 152 10.48 -6.23 12.18
CA ILE A 152 10.88 -6.12 13.60
C ILE A 152 12.25 -6.76 13.83
N SER A 153 13.03 -6.16 14.75
CA SER A 153 14.32 -6.69 15.19
C SER A 153 14.19 -8.00 15.96
N GLY A 154 14.96 -9.02 15.57
CA GLY A 154 15.11 -10.27 16.34
C GLY A 154 16.02 -10.10 17.57
N TYR A 155 15.84 -10.91 18.62
CA TYR A 155 16.76 -10.92 19.78
C TYR A 155 17.64 -12.18 19.78
N PRO A 156 18.97 -12.03 19.83
CA PRO A 156 19.87 -13.15 19.99
C PRO A 156 20.06 -13.47 21.48
N ASN A 157 19.46 -14.56 21.95
CA ASN A 157 19.81 -15.17 23.25
C ASN A 157 20.86 -16.28 23.09
N GLY A 158 21.73 -16.17 22.07
CA GLY A 158 22.75 -17.17 21.76
C GLY A 158 22.27 -18.37 20.92
N PHE A 159 21.02 -18.36 20.43
CA PHE A 159 20.42 -19.48 19.69
C PHE A 159 19.97 -19.16 18.24
N GLY A 160 20.22 -17.94 17.72
CA GLY A 160 19.97 -17.61 16.30
C GLY A 160 18.58 -17.10 15.92
N GLY A 161 18.27 -15.87 16.34
CA GLY A 161 17.09 -15.12 15.90
C GLY A 161 17.36 -14.27 14.65
N SER A 162 16.34 -14.06 13.80
CA SER A 162 16.44 -13.19 12.62
C SER A 162 15.57 -11.94 12.72
N GLY A 163 16.01 -10.82 12.16
CA GLY A 163 15.15 -9.65 11.92
C GLY A 163 14.14 -9.94 10.81
N GLY A 164 12.96 -9.34 10.90
CA GLY A 164 11.98 -9.39 9.81
C GLY A 164 12.38 -8.46 8.67
N THR A 165 12.04 -8.79 7.42
CA THR A 165 12.25 -7.90 6.28
C THR A 165 11.29 -6.72 6.34
N GLY A 166 11.71 -5.57 5.81
CA GLY A 166 10.78 -4.47 5.54
C GLY A 166 9.80 -4.83 4.42
N GLY A 167 8.59 -4.25 4.45
CA GLY A 167 7.66 -4.34 3.32
C GLY A 167 8.03 -3.34 2.24
N ASN A 168 7.69 -3.61 0.98
CA ASN A 168 7.92 -2.67 -0.12
C ASN A 168 6.89 -1.53 -0.09
N GLY A 169 7.30 -0.39 -0.64
CA GLY A 169 6.40 0.73 -0.92
C GLY A 169 5.52 0.46 -2.13
N GLY A 170 4.36 1.11 -2.18
CA GLY A 170 3.44 0.99 -3.32
C GLY A 170 3.87 1.84 -4.51
N ASN A 171 3.30 1.59 -5.68
CA ASN A 171 3.47 2.44 -6.86
C ASN A 171 2.50 3.62 -6.86
N GLY A 172 2.98 4.78 -7.32
CA GLY A 172 2.14 5.95 -7.52
C GLY A 172 1.14 5.75 -8.67
N GLY A 173 -0.05 6.32 -8.52
CA GLY A 173 -1.08 6.27 -9.56
C GLY A 173 -0.73 7.16 -10.75
N GLY A 174 -1.02 6.73 -11.97
CA GLY A 174 -0.90 7.58 -13.15
C GLY A 174 -1.91 8.75 -13.14
N GLY A 175 -1.51 9.87 -13.73
CA GLY A 175 -2.39 11.00 -13.99
C GLY A 175 -3.40 10.70 -15.10
N GLY A 176 -4.58 11.31 -15.02
CA GLY A 176 -5.64 11.17 -16.01
C GLY A 176 -5.38 12.01 -17.25
N THR A 177 -5.94 11.61 -18.39
CA THR A 177 -5.83 12.38 -19.64
C THR A 177 -6.65 13.66 -19.59
N GLY A 178 -6.09 14.73 -20.15
CA GLY A 178 -6.77 16.00 -20.39
C GLY A 178 -7.89 15.89 -21.43
N GLY A 179 -8.70 16.94 -21.51
CA GLY A 179 -9.83 17.01 -22.40
C GLY A 179 -9.43 16.92 -23.86
N TRP A 180 -10.35 16.39 -24.69
CA TRP A 180 -10.06 16.15 -26.11
C TRP A 180 -9.61 17.42 -26.84
N LEU A 181 -10.36 18.52 -26.68
CA LEU A 181 -10.03 19.78 -27.36
C LEU A 181 -9.11 20.68 -26.53
N TYR A 182 -9.42 20.81 -25.24
CA TYR A 182 -8.63 21.62 -24.31
C TYR A 182 -8.60 20.99 -22.92
N GLY A 183 -7.38 20.87 -22.41
CA GLY A 183 -7.14 20.47 -21.03
C GLY A 183 -5.77 19.86 -20.84
N ASP A 184 -5.16 20.20 -19.72
CA ASP A 184 -3.90 19.60 -19.32
C ASP A 184 -4.11 18.16 -18.87
N GLY A 185 -3.11 17.31 -19.06
CA GLY A 185 -3.05 16.02 -18.40
C GLY A 185 -2.80 16.17 -16.90
N GLY A 186 -3.30 15.22 -16.12
CA GLY A 186 -3.10 15.18 -14.67
C GLY A 186 -1.68 14.77 -14.30
N ALA A 187 -1.16 15.24 -13.17
CA ALA A 187 0.13 14.76 -12.67
C ALA A 187 0.04 13.29 -12.19
N GLY A 188 1.13 12.54 -12.31
CA GLY A 188 1.29 11.23 -11.67
C GLY A 188 1.52 11.36 -10.16
N GLY A 189 1.15 10.33 -9.41
CA GLY A 189 1.37 10.24 -7.98
C GLY A 189 2.76 9.71 -7.65
N ALA A 190 3.29 10.06 -6.48
CA ALA A 190 4.58 9.57 -6.02
C ALA A 190 4.50 8.08 -5.62
N GLY A 191 5.60 7.36 -5.85
CA GLY A 191 5.83 6.03 -5.29
C GLY A 191 6.06 6.08 -3.78
N GLY A 192 5.71 4.99 -3.10
CA GLY A 192 5.87 4.83 -1.66
C GLY A 192 7.28 4.38 -1.29
N SER A 193 7.78 4.77 -0.13
CA SER A 193 9.05 4.24 0.36
C SER A 193 8.92 2.80 0.85
N GLY A 194 9.97 2.00 0.68
CA GLY A 194 10.12 0.73 1.36
C GLY A 194 10.26 0.90 2.87
N GLY A 195 9.79 -0.10 3.62
CA GLY A 195 9.92 -0.18 5.06
C GLY A 195 11.33 -0.64 5.47
N PRO A 196 11.82 -0.23 6.65
CA PRO A 196 13.11 -0.70 7.15
C PRO A 196 13.04 -2.17 7.54
N GLY A 197 14.15 -2.89 7.34
CA GLY A 197 14.36 -4.24 7.86
C GLY A 197 14.72 -4.24 9.35
N GLY A 198 14.42 -5.33 10.03
CA GLY A 198 14.72 -5.53 11.44
C GLY A 198 16.21 -5.74 11.71
N THR A 199 16.71 -5.20 12.81
CA THR A 199 18.12 -5.37 13.23
C THR A 199 18.32 -6.57 14.17
N THR A 200 19.56 -7.01 14.39
CA THR A 200 19.93 -7.89 15.52
C THR A 200 21.28 -7.44 16.12
N HIS A 201 21.63 -7.89 17.33
CA HIS A 201 22.93 -7.59 17.95
C HIS A 201 24.01 -8.66 17.63
N ASP A 202 25.21 -8.16 17.39
CA ASP A 202 26.54 -8.77 17.36
C ASP A 202 26.85 -9.99 16.48
N GLN A 203 25.94 -10.92 16.14
CA GLN A 203 26.32 -12.14 15.38
C GLN A 203 25.23 -12.78 14.50
N TYR A 204 24.07 -12.13 14.24
CA TYR A 204 22.91 -12.80 13.61
C TYR A 204 22.23 -12.03 12.46
N ILE A 205 21.29 -12.74 11.80
CA ILE A 205 20.68 -12.37 10.52
C ILE A 205 19.63 -11.26 10.72
N GLY A 206 19.94 -9.99 10.43
CA GLY A 206 18.94 -8.94 10.25
C GLY A 206 18.02 -9.19 9.04
N GLY A 207 17.02 -8.34 8.86
CA GLY A 207 16.16 -8.36 7.68
C GLY A 207 16.62 -7.35 6.64
N ASP A 208 16.46 -7.68 5.36
CA ASP A 208 16.64 -6.70 4.28
C ASP A 208 15.57 -5.59 4.38
N GLY A 209 15.90 -4.41 3.86
CA GLY A 209 14.95 -3.32 3.68
C GLY A 209 13.99 -3.63 2.51
N GLY A 210 12.79 -3.07 2.56
CA GLY A 210 11.85 -3.16 1.44
C GLY A 210 12.26 -2.25 0.28
N ASP A 211 11.88 -2.61 -0.94
CA ASP A 211 12.05 -1.77 -2.11
C ASP A 211 11.09 -0.57 -2.06
N GLY A 212 11.50 0.57 -2.61
CA GLY A 212 10.63 1.70 -2.89
C GLY A 212 9.80 1.45 -4.16
N GLY A 213 8.59 1.98 -4.21
CA GLY A 213 7.73 1.86 -5.40
C GLY A 213 8.02 2.91 -6.47
N ASP A 214 7.55 2.65 -7.68
CA ASP A 214 7.70 3.57 -8.82
C ASP A 214 6.75 4.77 -8.71
N GLY A 215 7.18 5.91 -9.23
CA GLY A 215 6.31 7.05 -9.46
C GLY A 215 5.35 6.81 -10.63
N GLY A 216 4.13 7.33 -10.52
CA GLY A 216 3.11 7.22 -11.56
C GLY A 216 3.42 8.11 -12.77
N ALA A 217 3.06 7.67 -13.97
CA ALA A 217 3.20 8.52 -15.16
C ALA A 217 2.25 9.73 -15.10
N GLY A 218 2.67 10.86 -15.66
CA GLY A 218 1.78 11.98 -15.93
C GLY A 218 0.80 11.66 -17.06
N GLY A 219 -0.38 12.25 -17.02
CA GLY A 219 -1.39 12.11 -18.06
C GLY A 219 -1.10 12.98 -19.28
N ASP A 220 -1.58 12.55 -20.44
CA ASP A 220 -1.42 13.29 -21.68
C ASP A 220 -2.48 14.38 -21.85
N ALA A 221 -2.10 15.48 -22.48
CA ALA A 221 -3.04 16.37 -23.16
C ALA A 221 -3.24 15.90 -24.61
N GLN A 222 -4.38 16.21 -25.21
CA GLN A 222 -4.74 15.70 -26.55
C GLN A 222 -4.45 16.73 -27.66
N HIS A 223 -5.21 17.81 -27.75
CA HIS A 223 -5.01 18.83 -28.78
C HIS A 223 -4.40 20.13 -28.24
N ILE A 224 -5.00 20.72 -27.20
CA ILE A 224 -4.52 21.95 -26.56
C ILE A 224 -4.39 21.68 -25.06
N GLY A 225 -3.19 21.88 -24.51
CA GLY A 225 -2.91 21.68 -23.09
C GLY A 225 -1.54 21.06 -22.89
N ASN A 226 -1.00 21.20 -21.68
CA ASN A 226 0.27 20.61 -21.29
C ASN A 226 0.06 19.17 -20.82
N GLY A 227 1.06 18.31 -21.04
CA GLY A 227 1.11 17.01 -20.38
C GLY A 227 1.35 17.18 -18.88
N GLY A 228 0.85 16.23 -18.08
CA GLY A 228 1.07 16.20 -16.64
C GLY A 228 2.49 15.76 -16.29
N ALA A 229 3.03 16.24 -15.17
CA ALA A 229 4.30 15.75 -14.67
C ALA A 229 4.18 14.30 -14.18
N GLY A 230 5.25 13.51 -14.32
CA GLY A 230 5.36 12.21 -13.67
C GLY A 230 5.61 12.35 -12.17
N GLY A 231 5.29 11.29 -11.42
CA GLY A 231 5.49 11.22 -9.98
C GLY A 231 6.91 10.85 -9.59
N GLU A 232 7.33 11.30 -8.41
CA GLU A 232 8.62 10.95 -7.82
C GLU A 232 8.69 9.46 -7.45
N ARG A 233 9.89 8.88 -7.45
CA ARG A 233 10.13 7.52 -6.97
C ARG A 233 9.97 7.38 -5.46
N GLY A 234 9.72 6.15 -5.04
CA GLY A 234 9.85 5.70 -3.67
C GLY A 234 11.31 5.49 -3.26
N ALA A 235 11.65 5.90 -2.04
CA ALA A 235 12.95 5.60 -1.45
C ALA A 235 13.05 4.11 -1.03
N ALA A 236 14.26 3.57 -1.10
CA ALA A 236 14.57 2.27 -0.51
C ALA A 236 14.37 2.27 1.01
N GLY A 237 13.91 1.15 1.55
CA GLY A 237 13.98 0.84 2.97
C GLY A 237 15.40 0.48 3.38
N THR A 238 15.83 0.90 4.56
CA THR A 238 17.15 0.54 5.08
C THR A 238 17.16 -0.90 5.57
N GLY A 239 18.19 -1.67 5.22
CA GLY A 239 18.42 -3.00 5.75
C GLY A 239 18.82 -2.99 7.22
N GLY A 240 18.63 -4.13 7.89
CA GLY A 240 19.22 -4.40 9.19
C GLY A 240 20.76 -4.42 9.13
N SER A 241 21.41 -4.37 10.28
CA SER A 241 22.88 -4.37 10.37
C SER A 241 23.50 -5.59 9.64
N GLY A 242 24.25 -5.33 8.56
CA GLY A 242 24.87 -6.38 7.73
C GLY A 242 23.97 -6.93 6.62
N PHE A 243 22.81 -6.32 6.39
CA PHE A 243 21.80 -6.70 5.39
C PHE A 243 21.63 -5.61 4.35
N ALA A 244 21.05 -5.98 3.22
CA ALA A 244 20.92 -5.06 2.10
C ALA A 244 19.80 -4.05 2.39
N ASP A 245 20.06 -2.80 2.02
CA ASP A 245 18.98 -1.85 1.77
C ASP A 245 18.15 -2.37 0.58
N GLY A 246 16.88 -1.98 0.53
CA GLY A 246 16.08 -2.16 -0.66
C GLY A 246 16.60 -1.34 -1.83
N SER A 247 15.97 -1.52 -2.98
CA SER A 247 16.17 -0.69 -4.16
C SER A 247 15.22 0.51 -4.09
N ALA A 248 15.68 1.69 -4.54
CA ALA A 248 14.75 2.78 -4.80
C ALA A 248 13.93 2.47 -6.06
N GLY A 249 12.71 2.99 -6.12
CA GLY A 249 11.90 2.90 -7.33
C GLY A 249 12.46 3.75 -8.47
N SER A 250 11.72 3.84 -9.55
CA SER A 250 11.95 4.77 -10.65
C SER A 250 10.97 5.93 -10.63
N GLY A 251 11.38 7.09 -11.12
CA GLY A 251 10.47 8.22 -11.32
C GLY A 251 9.53 7.96 -12.50
N GLY A 252 8.32 8.49 -12.42
CA GLY A 252 7.31 8.37 -13.48
C GLY A 252 7.65 9.25 -14.68
N ALA A 253 7.33 8.77 -15.89
CA ALA A 253 7.43 9.60 -17.09
C ALA A 253 6.44 10.77 -17.06
N GLY A 254 6.81 11.92 -17.61
CA GLY A 254 5.86 13.00 -17.88
C GLY A 254 4.95 12.66 -19.08
N GLY A 255 3.73 13.20 -19.07
CA GLY A 255 2.78 13.07 -20.17
C GLY A 255 3.11 13.96 -21.36
N THR A 256 2.57 13.64 -22.53
CA THR A 256 2.74 14.44 -23.74
C THR A 256 1.84 15.67 -23.73
N GLY A 257 2.36 16.80 -24.23
CA GLY A 257 1.57 18.00 -24.52
C GLY A 257 0.68 17.82 -25.75
N GLY A 258 -0.30 18.71 -25.88
CA GLY A 258 -1.28 18.67 -26.95
C GLY A 258 -0.67 18.79 -28.35
N SER A 259 -1.23 18.07 -29.31
CA SER A 259 -0.72 17.98 -30.69
C SER A 259 -0.69 19.33 -31.42
N LEU A 260 -1.55 20.29 -31.03
CA LEU A 260 -1.62 21.62 -31.61
C LEU A 260 -0.86 22.64 -30.76
N TRP A 261 -0.99 22.57 -29.43
CA TRP A 261 -0.27 23.42 -28.51
C TRP A 261 -0.18 22.82 -27.11
N GLY A 262 1.03 22.83 -26.55
CA GLY A 262 1.29 22.37 -25.19
C GLY A 262 2.73 21.88 -25.01
N ALA A 263 3.22 21.95 -23.77
CA ALA A 263 4.50 21.37 -23.38
C ALA A 263 4.29 19.94 -22.85
N ASN A 264 5.30 19.08 -23.01
CA ASN A 264 5.35 17.80 -22.31
C ASN A 264 5.58 18.03 -20.81
N GLY A 265 5.06 17.12 -19.99
CA GLY A 265 5.33 17.09 -18.56
C GLY A 265 6.78 16.70 -18.26
N ALA A 266 7.28 17.17 -17.12
CA ALA A 266 8.55 16.70 -16.58
C ALA A 266 8.42 15.25 -16.09
N SER A 267 9.50 14.47 -16.15
CA SER A 267 9.55 13.17 -15.47
C SER A 267 9.87 13.37 -13.99
N GLY A 268 9.40 12.46 -13.14
CA GLY A 268 9.80 12.40 -11.74
C GLY A 268 11.22 11.87 -11.57
N LEU A 269 11.81 12.09 -10.39
CA LEU A 269 13.17 11.66 -10.04
C LEU A 269 13.18 10.35 -9.25
#